data_AF-A0A6M4A5W5-F1
#
_entry.id   AF-A0A6M4A5W5-F1
#
_cell.length_a   1.000
_cell.length_b   1.000
_cell.length_c   1.000
_cell.angle_alpha   90.00
_cell.angle_beta   90.00
_cell.angle_gamma   90.00
#
_symmetry.space_group_name_H-M   'P 1'
#
loop_
_entity.id
_entity.type
_entity.pdbx_description
1 polymer ?
#
loop_
_entity_poly.entity_id
_entity_poly.type
_entity_poly.pdbx_seq_one_letter_code
_entity_poly.pdbx_strand_id
1 'polypeptide(L)'
;MNVKHILLLLLCIGRFAIAADTLPDAPAEVPADATADIPLAPPSSAAQKLYSAAKNDLLQIRVLLKSGRTQASVGSGFLIGSSDLVVTNYHVMSQIALEPDVYVGEFVDTNGQRGDVELLAVDVLHDLAVVRVSRKGTGFFKVPEQVSKLFSLAQGQYLYSLGNPLDLGFAISEGSYNGIIGRAFYDQFMFTGPINSGMSGGPNVTAEGRIAGVNVSKRLDGELVSFFLVPARFVVELLNKVAAQQSQKKKIDKDFNAEVGQQLIAHQSVMVNKLLETPLSVKALGPYRVPVRESEQMRCWGRSNAKPDAPFEVDQMNCQMESAIYVSGQLQTGNIAIRHTFTRSKNLDTLRFSHLISNSFKSQVTGGNKDVRLSAASCTEEFVKNQSLSMRAVLCVRAYRKFSGLYDVTLFTASTDQSRMSLQSRIDARGVSYENGMRLSRLFLNSIATTTGTKP
;
A
#
# COMPACT_ATOMS: atom_id res chain seq x y z
N MET A 1 -59.97 -41.91 -11.90
CA MET A 1 -60.16 -42.38 -10.50
C MET A 1 -59.02 -43.31 -10.14
N ASN A 2 -58.62 -43.32 -8.86
CA ASN A 2 -57.49 -44.01 -8.21
C ASN A 2 -56.12 -43.31 -8.24
N VAL A 3 -55.35 -43.17 -7.15
CA VAL A 3 -55.55 -43.35 -5.69
C VAL A 3 -54.43 -42.54 -5.00
N LYS A 4 -54.74 -41.85 -3.89
CA LYS A 4 -53.80 -41.29 -2.88
C LYS A 4 -54.31 -41.69 -1.49
N HIS A 5 -53.59 -42.48 -0.71
CA HIS A 5 -53.75 -42.71 0.76
C HIS A 5 -52.33 -42.93 1.32
N ILE A 6 -51.79 -42.27 2.37
CA ILE A 6 -52.19 -41.98 3.77
C ILE A 6 -52.17 -43.22 4.70
N LEU A 7 -51.08 -43.29 5.49
CA LEU A 7 -50.96 -43.36 6.97
C LEU A 7 -51.49 -44.56 7.82
N LEU A 8 -50.57 -45.06 8.67
CA LEU A 8 -50.64 -45.69 10.02
C LEU A 8 -51.46 -46.97 10.31
N LEU A 9 -50.80 -47.96 10.94
CA LEU A 9 -51.21 -48.69 12.18
C LEU A 9 -50.06 -49.66 12.61
N LEU A 10 -49.42 -49.49 13.78
CA LEU A 10 -49.66 -50.08 15.12
C LEU A 10 -49.15 -51.53 15.40
N LEU A 11 -48.53 -51.65 16.59
CA LEU A 11 -48.44 -52.79 17.53
C LEU A 11 -47.52 -53.98 17.24
N CYS A 12 -46.49 -54.12 18.09
CA CYS A 12 -46.20 -55.38 18.79
C CYS A 12 -45.51 -55.11 20.14
N ILE A 13 -46.16 -55.55 21.23
CA ILE A 13 -45.69 -55.54 22.62
C ILE A 13 -45.23 -56.96 22.97
N GLY A 14 -44.11 -57.11 23.69
CA GLY A 14 -43.64 -58.40 24.20
C GLY A 14 -42.57 -58.29 25.29
N ARG A 15 -43.01 -57.93 26.51
CA ARG A 15 -42.48 -58.22 27.87
C ARG A 15 -40.96 -58.22 28.17
N PHE A 16 -40.62 -57.30 29.11
CA PHE A 16 -39.45 -57.30 29.99
C PHE A 16 -39.46 -58.45 31.01
N ALA A 17 -38.27 -58.99 31.30
CA ALA A 17 -37.92 -59.59 32.59
C ALA A 17 -36.49 -59.16 32.95
N ILE A 18 -36.33 -58.59 34.15
CA ILE A 18 -35.08 -58.09 34.74
C ILE A 18 -34.46 -59.24 35.54
N ALA A 19 -33.15 -59.47 35.41
CA ALA A 19 -32.37 -60.20 36.42
C ALA A 19 -30.89 -59.77 36.43
N ALA A 20 -30.54 -59.16 37.56
CA ALA A 20 -29.28 -59.20 38.31
C ALA A 20 -27.94 -58.74 37.69
N ASP A 21 -27.41 -57.70 38.32
CA ASP A 21 -26.05 -57.18 38.29
C ASP A 21 -24.96 -58.26 38.38
N THR A 22 -23.96 -58.14 37.50
CA THR A 22 -22.56 -58.39 37.83
C THR A 22 -21.71 -57.30 37.14
N LEU A 23 -21.10 -56.42 37.95
CA LEU A 23 -20.14 -55.43 37.48
C LEU A 23 -18.83 -56.16 37.08
N PRO A 24 -18.28 -55.92 35.87
CA PRO A 24 -16.90 -56.28 35.57
C PRO A 24 -15.94 -55.23 36.14
N ASP A 25 -14.83 -55.74 36.68
CA ASP A 25 -13.75 -55.07 37.39
C ASP A 25 -13.24 -53.74 36.78
N ALA A 26 -12.77 -52.89 37.69
CA ALA A 26 -12.08 -51.64 37.42
C ALA A 26 -10.92 -51.81 36.40
N PRO A 27 -10.70 -50.85 35.49
CA PRO A 27 -9.50 -50.83 34.66
C PRO A 27 -8.27 -50.68 35.55
N ALA A 28 -7.29 -51.55 35.33
CA ALA A 28 -6.00 -51.56 36.01
C ALA A 28 -5.34 -50.17 36.01
N GLU A 29 -4.80 -49.79 37.17
CA GLU A 29 -3.96 -48.60 37.35
C GLU A 29 -2.81 -48.61 36.33
N VAL A 30 -2.80 -47.61 35.45
CA VAL A 30 -1.65 -47.30 34.60
C VAL A 30 -0.56 -46.74 35.52
N PRO A 31 0.68 -47.27 35.50
CA PRO A 31 1.73 -46.77 36.36
C PRO A 31 2.03 -45.30 36.03
N ALA A 32 1.84 -44.45 37.03
CA ALA A 32 2.21 -43.04 37.02
C ALA A 32 3.71 -42.92 37.24
N ASP A 33 4.51 -42.92 36.17
CA ASP A 33 5.76 -42.17 36.13
C ASP A 33 6.27 -42.00 34.68
N ALA A 34 7.08 -40.97 34.49
CA ALA A 34 7.58 -40.43 33.23
C ALA A 34 6.60 -39.49 32.49
N THR A 35 6.16 -38.42 33.19
CA THR A 35 6.22 -37.11 32.53
C THR A 35 7.70 -36.84 32.22
N ALA A 36 8.17 -37.37 31.10
CA ALA A 36 9.35 -36.83 30.48
C ALA A 36 9.00 -35.37 30.19
N ASP A 37 9.57 -34.45 30.98
CA ASP A 37 9.77 -33.07 30.56
C ASP A 37 10.48 -33.16 29.22
N ILE A 38 9.72 -33.20 28.12
CA ILE A 38 10.26 -32.91 26.81
C ILE A 38 10.72 -31.47 26.95
N PRO A 39 12.03 -31.18 26.99
CA PRO A 39 12.47 -29.81 27.08
C PRO A 39 11.88 -29.13 25.84
N LEU A 40 10.98 -28.17 26.05
CA LEU A 40 10.51 -27.33 24.96
C LEU A 40 11.78 -26.83 24.26
N ALA A 41 11.91 -27.13 22.97
CA ALA A 41 13.05 -26.67 22.19
C ALA A 41 13.26 -25.19 22.51
N PRO A 42 14.45 -24.74 22.91
CA PRO A 42 14.64 -23.36 23.30
C PRO A 42 14.15 -22.49 22.14
N PRO A 43 13.29 -21.47 22.38
CA PRO A 43 13.02 -20.46 21.37
C PRO A 43 14.37 -19.96 20.85
N SER A 44 14.46 -19.63 19.55
CA SER A 44 15.76 -19.38 18.91
C SER A 44 16.63 -18.51 19.83
N SER A 45 17.75 -19.07 20.32
CA SER A 45 18.54 -18.40 21.36
C SER A 45 19.00 -17.00 20.89
N ALA A 46 19.04 -16.81 19.57
CA ALA A 46 19.26 -15.54 18.90
C ALA A 46 18.11 -14.55 19.14
N ALA A 47 16.84 -14.89 18.87
CA ALA A 47 15.71 -13.98 19.09
C ALA A 47 15.59 -13.55 20.55
N GLN A 48 15.74 -14.47 21.50
CA GLN A 48 15.64 -14.14 22.92
C GLN A 48 16.76 -13.21 23.39
N LYS A 49 18.01 -13.48 22.96
CA LYS A 49 19.17 -12.61 23.25
C LYS A 49 19.01 -11.24 22.61
N LEU A 50 18.60 -11.22 21.35
CA LEU A 50 18.40 -10.00 20.58
C LEU A 50 17.31 -9.13 21.20
N TYR A 51 16.15 -9.69 21.51
CA TYR A 51 15.07 -8.96 22.15
C TYR A 51 15.49 -8.42 23.52
N SER A 52 16.17 -9.23 24.33
CA SER A 52 16.64 -8.82 25.66
C SER A 52 17.64 -7.66 25.60
N ALA A 53 18.50 -7.63 24.60
CA ALA A 53 19.46 -6.55 24.38
C ALA A 53 18.82 -5.30 23.74
N ALA A 54 17.87 -5.49 22.82
CA ALA A 54 17.23 -4.43 22.06
C ALA A 54 16.10 -3.71 22.82
N LYS A 55 15.44 -4.38 23.77
CA LYS A 55 14.20 -3.87 24.41
C LYS A 55 14.31 -2.43 24.91
N ASN A 56 15.46 -2.05 25.46
CA ASN A 56 15.65 -0.71 26.03
C ASN A 56 15.72 0.39 24.96
N ASP A 57 16.06 0.04 23.72
CA ASP A 57 16.18 0.97 22.60
C ASP A 57 14.94 0.94 21.68
N LEU A 58 13.97 0.07 21.96
CA LEU A 58 12.69 0.02 21.25
C LEU A 58 11.68 0.95 21.91
N LEU A 59 11.00 1.72 21.07
CA LEU A 59 9.98 2.67 21.49
C LEU A 59 8.72 2.45 20.67
N GLN A 60 7.59 2.64 21.32
CA GLN A 60 6.32 2.76 20.65
C GLN A 60 6.09 4.23 20.37
N ILE A 61 5.74 4.56 19.13
CA ILE A 61 5.44 5.93 18.71
C ILE A 61 3.94 6.06 18.54
N ARG A 62 3.35 7.01 19.26
CA ARG A 62 1.92 7.31 19.23
C ARG A 62 1.72 8.74 18.75
N VAL A 63 0.74 8.92 17.88
CA VAL A 63 0.24 10.24 17.51
C VAL A 63 -1.11 10.43 18.15
N LEU A 64 -1.26 11.50 18.92
CA LEU A 64 -2.45 11.80 19.68
C LEU A 64 -3.10 13.09 19.19
N LEU A 65 -4.43 13.17 19.25
CA LEU A 65 -5.17 14.42 19.08
C LEU A 65 -4.92 15.35 20.26
N LYS A 66 -4.56 16.61 20.03
CA LYS A 66 -4.26 17.56 21.12
C LYS A 66 -5.45 17.85 22.03
N SER A 67 -6.67 17.84 21.49
CA SER A 67 -7.89 18.19 22.24
C SER A 67 -8.26 17.18 23.33
N GLY A 68 -7.96 15.89 23.13
CA GLY A 68 -8.39 14.82 24.04
C GLY A 68 -7.35 13.74 24.30
N ARG A 69 -6.12 13.89 23.78
CA ARG A 69 -5.05 12.90 23.81
C ARG A 69 -5.47 11.50 23.33
N THR A 70 -6.44 11.43 22.43
CA THR A 70 -6.90 10.17 21.84
C THR A 70 -5.97 9.72 20.73
N GLN A 71 -5.73 8.41 20.65
CA GLN A 71 -4.81 7.81 19.69
C GLN A 71 -5.34 7.95 18.25
N ALA A 72 -4.55 8.57 17.39
CA ALA A 72 -4.86 8.79 15.98
C ALA A 72 -3.98 7.95 15.05
N SER A 73 -2.76 7.63 15.47
CA SER A 73 -1.84 6.73 14.77
C SER A 73 -0.92 6.05 15.78
N VAL A 74 -0.48 4.84 15.47
CA VAL A 74 0.44 4.06 16.31
C VAL A 74 1.42 3.30 15.44
N GLY A 75 2.67 3.29 15.87
CA GLY A 75 3.75 2.56 15.24
C GLY A 75 4.86 2.26 16.23
N SER A 76 5.97 1.79 15.69
CA SER A 76 7.20 1.51 16.43
C SER A 76 8.31 2.45 15.97
N GLY A 77 9.32 2.60 16.80
CA GLY A 77 10.56 3.29 16.48
C GLY A 77 11.69 2.71 17.31
N PHE A 78 12.92 3.07 16.95
CA PHE A 78 14.09 2.62 17.68
C PHE A 78 15.14 3.72 17.78
N LEU A 79 15.81 3.77 18.94
CA LEU A 79 16.88 4.72 19.24
C LEU A 79 18.15 4.35 18.50
N ILE A 80 18.84 5.35 17.93
CA ILE A 80 20.09 5.14 17.19
C ILE A 80 21.29 5.46 18.08
N GLY A 81 22.15 4.46 18.30
CA GLY A 81 23.37 4.61 19.10
C GLY A 81 23.07 5.11 20.51
N SER A 82 23.89 6.02 21.01
CA SER A 82 23.70 6.71 22.29
C SER A 82 23.03 8.09 22.13
N SER A 83 22.44 8.36 20.97
CA SER A 83 21.76 9.62 20.67
C SER A 83 20.32 9.62 21.20
N ASP A 84 19.68 10.79 21.11
CA ASP A 84 18.26 11.01 21.37
C ASP A 84 17.39 10.90 20.10
N LEU A 85 17.97 10.38 19.01
CA LEU A 85 17.32 10.24 17.73
C LEU A 85 16.68 8.88 17.60
N VAL A 86 15.44 8.89 17.11
CA VAL A 86 14.62 7.71 16.87
C VAL A 86 14.23 7.69 15.41
N VAL A 87 14.39 6.53 14.78
CA VAL A 87 13.92 6.28 13.42
C VAL A 87 12.55 5.61 13.48
N THR A 88 11.62 6.07 12.66
CA THR A 88 10.28 5.50 12.50
C THR A 88 9.81 5.69 11.05
N ASN A 89 8.56 5.33 10.72
CA ASN A 89 8.01 5.60 9.40
C ASN A 89 7.34 6.97 9.29
N TYR A 90 7.39 7.54 8.10
CA TYR A 90 6.68 8.78 7.79
C TYR A 90 5.17 8.61 7.97
N HIS A 91 4.57 7.49 7.55
CA HIS A 91 3.12 7.34 7.64
C HIS A 91 2.60 7.35 9.08
N VAL A 92 3.41 6.90 10.05
CA VAL A 92 3.10 6.97 11.48
C VAL A 92 3.02 8.42 11.92
N MET A 93 3.98 9.26 11.46
CA MET A 93 4.14 10.66 11.84
C MET A 93 3.44 11.68 10.92
N SER A 94 2.82 11.22 9.83
CA SER A 94 2.24 12.04 8.77
C SER A 94 1.23 13.08 9.25
N GLN A 95 0.44 12.75 10.27
CA GLN A 95 -0.52 13.67 10.88
C GLN A 95 0.17 14.84 11.59
N ILE A 96 1.27 14.59 12.31
CA ILE A 96 2.07 15.65 12.96
C ILE A 96 2.81 16.49 11.91
N ALA A 97 3.32 15.85 10.85
CA ALA A 97 4.02 16.55 9.79
C ALA A 97 3.10 17.55 9.04
N LEU A 98 1.86 17.15 8.74
CA LEU A 98 0.95 17.94 7.90
C LEU A 98 -0.04 18.80 8.70
N GLU A 99 -0.26 18.48 9.98
CA GLU A 99 -1.22 19.14 10.88
C GLU A 99 -0.63 19.28 12.30
N PRO A 100 0.52 19.98 12.44
CA PRO A 100 1.22 20.11 13.73
C PRO A 100 0.39 20.83 14.79
N ASP A 101 -0.64 21.59 14.41
CA ASP A 101 -1.54 22.29 15.34
C ASP A 101 -2.58 21.36 15.97
N VAL A 102 -2.93 20.26 15.30
CA VAL A 102 -4.01 19.34 15.71
C VAL A 102 -3.46 18.12 16.46
N TYR A 103 -2.25 17.68 16.11
CA TYR A 103 -1.66 16.43 16.62
C TYR A 103 -0.38 16.66 17.43
N VAL A 104 -0.10 15.75 18.35
CA VAL A 104 1.14 15.71 19.15
C VAL A 104 1.69 14.29 19.18
N GLY A 105 3.02 14.16 19.22
CA GLY A 105 3.71 12.88 19.29
C GLY A 105 4.05 12.51 20.73
N GLU A 106 3.85 11.25 21.09
CA GLU A 106 4.22 10.65 22.37
C GLU A 106 5.01 9.36 22.09
N PHE A 107 6.08 9.11 22.84
CA PHE A 107 6.74 7.81 22.87
C PHE A 107 6.33 7.06 24.13
N VAL A 108 6.27 5.73 24.03
CA VAL A 108 6.12 4.82 25.18
C VAL A 108 7.23 3.79 25.11
N ASP A 109 8.02 3.66 26.18
CA ASP A 109 9.07 2.65 26.24
C ASP A 109 8.55 1.28 26.70
N THR A 110 9.42 0.27 26.71
CA THR A 110 9.07 -1.08 27.17
C THR A 110 8.70 -1.18 28.66
N ASN A 111 9.00 -0.15 29.45
CA ASN A 111 8.69 -0.06 30.87
C ASN A 111 7.42 0.80 31.12
N GLY A 112 6.77 1.30 30.06
CA GLY A 112 5.59 2.15 30.15
C GLY A 112 5.88 3.63 30.41
N GLN A 113 7.13 4.07 30.43
CA GLN A 113 7.47 5.50 30.55
C GLN A 113 7.09 6.23 29.27
N ARG A 114 6.55 7.43 29.44
CA ARG A 114 6.06 8.26 28.35
C ARG A 114 6.80 9.58 28.26
N GLY A 115 6.90 10.13 27.07
CA GLY A 115 7.41 11.48 26.85
C GLY A 115 7.07 12.01 25.47
N ASP A 116 7.34 13.29 25.28
CA ASP A 116 7.02 13.97 24.02
C ASP A 116 8.04 13.64 22.93
N VAL A 117 7.54 13.70 21.68
CA VAL A 117 8.32 13.41 20.48
C VAL A 117 8.33 14.67 19.59
N GLU A 118 9.53 15.10 19.19
CA GLU A 118 9.72 16.18 18.22
C GLU A 118 10.09 15.60 16.85
N LEU A 119 9.32 15.92 15.81
CA LEU A 119 9.66 15.53 14.44
C LEU A 119 10.80 16.41 13.91
N LEU A 120 11.88 15.79 13.42
CA LEU A 120 13.06 16.51 12.91
C LEU A 120 13.16 16.50 11.38
N ALA A 121 12.90 15.35 10.76
CA ALA A 121 13.00 15.19 9.31
C ALA A 121 12.06 14.11 8.80
N VAL A 122 11.64 14.25 7.55
CA VAL A 122 10.76 13.32 6.85
C VAL A 122 11.30 12.98 5.47
N ASP A 123 11.13 11.73 5.10
CA ASP A 123 11.33 11.21 3.75
C ASP A 123 10.07 10.45 3.34
N VAL A 124 9.28 11.09 2.49
CA VAL A 124 7.99 10.55 2.03
C VAL A 124 8.18 9.50 0.93
N LEU A 125 9.31 9.56 0.22
CA LEU A 125 9.62 8.65 -0.89
C LEU A 125 9.92 7.25 -0.37
N HIS A 126 10.62 7.17 0.75
CA HIS A 126 11.02 5.93 1.40
C HIS A 126 10.21 5.61 2.67
N ASP A 127 9.19 6.42 2.98
CA ASP A 127 8.34 6.27 4.17
C ASP A 127 9.13 6.28 5.50
N LEU A 128 10.11 7.17 5.63
CA LEU A 128 10.95 7.31 6.83
C LEU A 128 10.74 8.66 7.52
N ALA A 129 10.86 8.65 8.85
CA ALA A 129 10.90 9.86 9.65
C ALA A 129 11.95 9.72 10.76
N VAL A 130 12.60 10.83 11.08
CA VAL A 130 13.49 10.93 12.25
C VAL A 130 12.85 11.86 13.25
N VAL A 131 12.76 11.37 14.48
CA VAL A 131 12.19 12.10 15.60
C VAL A 131 13.18 12.17 16.75
N ARG A 132 13.07 13.21 17.58
CA ARG A 132 13.82 13.38 18.82
C ARG A 132 12.94 13.07 20.01
N VAL A 133 13.51 12.41 21.01
CA VAL A 133 12.82 12.10 22.27
C VAL A 133 13.63 12.59 23.46
N SER A 134 12.99 12.77 24.61
CA SER A 134 13.65 13.17 25.87
C SER A 134 14.40 12.00 26.55
N ARG A 135 15.03 11.12 25.76
CA ARG A 135 15.74 9.93 26.22
C ARG A 135 16.88 9.60 25.26
N LYS A 136 17.96 9.00 25.80
CA LYS A 136 19.09 8.50 25.01
C LYS A 136 19.05 6.99 24.86
N GLY A 137 19.50 6.50 23.70
CA GLY A 137 19.71 5.08 23.45
C GLY A 137 20.84 4.49 24.28
N THR A 138 20.79 3.17 24.47
CA THR A 138 21.81 2.37 25.15
C THR A 138 22.98 2.02 24.21
N GLY A 139 22.85 2.29 22.91
CA GLY A 139 23.90 2.04 21.92
C GLY A 139 23.78 0.70 21.21
N PHE A 140 22.65 -0.01 21.32
CA PHE A 140 22.46 -1.31 20.69
C PHE A 140 22.35 -1.19 19.17
N PHE A 141 21.41 -0.37 18.70
CA PHE A 141 21.18 -0.14 17.27
C PHE A 141 22.19 0.83 16.70
N LYS A 142 23.22 0.30 16.03
CA LYS A 142 24.27 1.11 15.39
C LYS A 142 24.01 1.24 13.89
N VAL A 143 23.95 2.48 13.43
CA VAL A 143 23.89 2.82 12.01
C VAL A 143 25.24 3.43 11.62
N PRO A 144 25.97 2.88 10.64
CA PRO A 144 27.21 3.48 10.20
C PRO A 144 26.95 4.79 9.46
N GLU A 145 27.89 5.74 9.55
CA GLU A 145 27.79 7.04 8.85
C GLU A 145 27.87 6.93 7.32
N GLN A 146 28.54 5.88 6.84
CA GLN A 146 28.75 5.63 5.42
C GLN A 146 27.93 4.41 4.97
N VAL A 147 27.18 4.59 3.88
CA VAL A 147 26.41 3.50 3.25
C VAL A 147 27.30 2.33 2.86
N SER A 148 28.55 2.57 2.45
CA SER A 148 29.52 1.53 2.10
C SER A 148 29.91 0.60 3.26
N LYS A 149 29.66 1.02 4.50
CA LYS A 149 29.90 0.21 5.71
C LYS A 149 28.66 -0.61 6.13
N LEU A 150 27.54 -0.47 5.41
CA LEU A 150 26.38 -1.34 5.63
C LEU A 150 26.73 -2.75 5.17
N PHE A 151 26.27 -3.73 5.94
CA PHE A 151 26.48 -5.12 5.58
C PHE A 151 25.61 -5.47 4.37
N SER A 152 26.11 -6.37 3.54
CA SER A 152 25.35 -6.92 2.42
C SER A 152 24.49 -8.09 2.88
N LEU A 153 23.23 -8.10 2.47
CA LEU A 153 22.28 -9.19 2.73
C LEU A 153 22.37 -10.25 1.65
N ALA A 154 22.36 -11.53 2.05
CA ALA A 154 22.24 -12.66 1.13
C ALA A 154 20.79 -13.17 1.12
N GLN A 155 20.26 -13.50 -0.06
CA GLN A 155 18.93 -14.13 -0.15
C GLN A 155 18.89 -15.43 0.68
N GLY A 156 17.80 -15.62 1.42
CA GLY A 156 17.62 -16.69 2.41
C GLY A 156 18.15 -16.36 3.81
N GLN A 157 18.82 -15.23 4.02
CA GLN A 157 19.33 -14.85 5.34
C GLN A 157 18.19 -14.59 6.33
N TYR A 158 18.35 -15.11 7.55
CA TYR A 158 17.42 -14.85 8.65
C TYR A 158 17.48 -13.39 9.12
N LEU A 159 16.30 -12.81 9.28
CA LEU A 159 16.07 -11.46 9.75
C LEU A 159 15.03 -11.47 10.88
N TYR A 160 15.22 -10.53 11.80
CA TYR A 160 14.39 -10.35 12.98
C TYR A 160 13.76 -8.97 12.95
N SER A 161 12.44 -8.94 12.90
CA SER A 161 11.61 -7.74 12.93
C SER A 161 11.16 -7.48 14.36
N LEU A 162 11.43 -6.29 14.89
CA LEU A 162 11.00 -5.89 16.23
C LEU A 162 9.98 -4.76 16.15
N GLY A 163 8.96 -4.78 17.01
CA GLY A 163 7.96 -3.72 17.09
C GLY A 163 6.82 -4.07 18.03
N ASN A 164 5.82 -3.19 18.14
CA ASN A 164 4.63 -3.39 18.96
C ASN A 164 3.39 -3.65 18.06
N PRO A 165 3.10 -4.91 17.69
CA PRO A 165 1.92 -5.24 16.91
C PRO A 165 0.63 -4.89 17.66
N LEU A 166 -0.29 -4.21 16.97
CA LEU A 166 -1.65 -3.90 17.42
C LEU A 166 -1.75 -3.20 18.79
N ASP A 167 -0.68 -2.57 19.26
CA ASP A 167 -0.57 -2.01 20.62
C ASP A 167 -0.75 -3.07 21.74
N LEU A 168 -0.42 -4.34 21.47
CA LEU A 168 -0.56 -5.44 22.44
C LEU A 168 0.69 -5.64 23.30
N GLY A 169 1.84 -5.13 22.86
CA GLY A 169 3.14 -5.30 23.49
C GLY A 169 4.23 -5.54 22.46
N PHE A 170 5.48 -5.29 22.85
CA PHE A 170 6.61 -5.51 21.95
C PHE A 170 6.79 -7.00 21.64
N ALA A 171 6.91 -7.31 20.37
CA ALA A 171 7.11 -8.64 19.84
C ALA A 171 8.30 -8.66 18.89
N ILE A 172 8.86 -9.86 18.75
CA ILE A 172 9.89 -10.18 17.77
C ILE A 172 9.31 -11.17 16.77
N SER A 173 9.47 -10.87 15.49
CA SER A 173 9.09 -11.73 14.38
C SER A 173 10.34 -12.20 13.65
N GLU A 174 10.44 -13.50 13.43
CA GLU A 174 11.48 -14.10 12.61
C GLU A 174 11.00 -14.25 11.17
N GLY A 175 11.91 -14.09 10.22
CA GLY A 175 11.65 -14.30 8.80
C GLY A 175 12.92 -14.33 7.98
N SER A 176 12.78 -14.34 6.65
CA SER A 176 13.91 -14.39 5.72
C SER A 176 13.90 -13.24 4.73
N TYR A 177 15.10 -12.83 4.33
CA TYR A 177 15.32 -11.91 3.23
C TYR A 177 15.26 -12.62 1.88
N ASN A 178 14.43 -12.15 0.95
CA ASN A 178 14.28 -12.79 -0.37
C ASN A 178 14.74 -11.89 -1.53
N GLY A 179 15.52 -10.84 -1.25
CA GLY A 179 16.10 -9.97 -2.27
C GLY A 179 15.43 -8.60 -2.39
N ILE A 180 15.79 -7.89 -3.46
CA ILE A 180 15.28 -6.56 -3.77
C ILE A 180 14.07 -6.70 -4.71
N ILE A 181 12.99 -5.98 -4.43
CA ILE A 181 11.84 -5.88 -5.34
C ILE A 181 12.19 -4.91 -6.48
N GLY A 182 12.48 -5.45 -7.66
CA GLY A 182 12.76 -4.65 -8.87
C GLY A 182 11.57 -3.83 -9.41
N ARG A 183 10.36 -4.08 -8.89
CA ARG A 183 9.11 -3.45 -9.36
C ARG A 183 8.82 -2.10 -8.74
N ALA A 184 9.48 -1.74 -7.64
CA ALA A 184 9.33 -0.45 -7.00
C ALA A 184 10.25 0.60 -7.66
N PHE A 185 9.88 1.89 -7.60
CA PHE A 185 10.76 2.97 -8.07
C PHE A 185 12.02 3.13 -7.22
N TYR A 186 11.96 2.68 -5.97
CA TYR A 186 13.05 2.71 -4.99
C TYR A 186 13.29 1.30 -4.48
N ASP A 187 14.54 0.97 -4.19
CA ASP A 187 14.86 -0.37 -3.71
C ASP A 187 14.15 -0.65 -2.38
N GLN A 188 13.37 -1.72 -2.37
CA GLN A 188 12.73 -2.25 -1.18
C GLN A 188 13.15 -3.70 -1.01
N PHE A 189 13.37 -4.11 0.23
CA PHE A 189 13.72 -5.48 0.56
C PHE A 189 12.46 -6.31 0.78
N MET A 190 12.45 -7.52 0.21
CA MET A 190 11.38 -8.49 0.39
C MET A 190 11.66 -9.30 1.66
N PHE A 191 10.81 -9.17 2.66
CA PHE A 191 10.87 -9.95 3.90
C PHE A 191 9.65 -10.88 4.00
N THR A 192 9.91 -12.15 4.24
CA THR A 192 8.84 -13.14 4.50
C THR A 192 8.86 -13.50 5.99
N GLY A 193 7.90 -12.95 6.72
CA GLY A 193 7.69 -13.15 8.16
C GLY A 193 6.52 -12.29 8.65
N PRO A 194 5.96 -12.54 9.83
CA PRO A 194 4.78 -11.82 10.31
C PRO A 194 5.09 -10.35 10.67
N ILE A 195 4.61 -9.41 9.86
CA ILE A 195 4.63 -7.98 10.18
C ILE A 195 3.21 -7.45 10.24
N ASN A 196 2.78 -6.98 11.40
CA ASN A 196 1.43 -6.46 11.61
C ASN A 196 1.42 -4.94 11.78
N SER A 197 0.24 -4.34 11.62
CA SER A 197 0.01 -2.93 12.00
C SER A 197 0.51 -2.67 13.41
N GLY A 198 1.23 -1.56 13.61
CA GLY A 198 1.91 -1.23 14.87
C GLY A 198 3.41 -1.56 14.88
N MET A 199 3.86 -2.56 14.10
CA MET A 199 5.30 -2.84 13.92
C MET A 199 5.98 -1.89 12.92
N SER A 200 5.19 -1.14 12.14
CA SER A 200 5.69 -0.12 11.21
C SER A 200 6.59 0.90 11.91
N GLY A 201 7.78 1.09 11.37
CA GLY A 201 8.81 1.99 11.90
C GLY A 201 9.79 1.29 12.84
N GLY A 202 9.51 0.04 13.24
CA GLY A 202 10.42 -0.77 14.03
C GLY A 202 11.64 -1.25 13.21
N PRO A 203 12.72 -1.67 13.89
CA PRO A 203 13.93 -2.11 13.21
C PRO A 203 13.78 -3.54 12.69
N ASN A 204 14.43 -3.79 11.57
CA ASN A 204 14.71 -5.13 11.06
C ASN A 204 16.21 -5.39 11.13
N VAL A 205 16.62 -6.46 11.80
CA VAL A 205 18.03 -6.73 12.11
C VAL A 205 18.45 -8.17 11.84
N THR A 206 19.74 -8.39 11.68
CA THR A 206 20.33 -9.75 11.63
C THR A 206 20.44 -10.37 13.02
N ALA A 207 20.81 -11.65 13.09
CA ALA A 207 21.10 -12.34 14.35
C ALA A 207 22.18 -11.65 15.20
N GLU A 208 23.08 -10.88 14.57
CA GLU A 208 24.13 -10.10 15.25
C GLU A 208 23.66 -8.71 15.71
N GLY A 209 22.39 -8.35 15.49
CA GLY A 209 21.85 -7.04 15.85
C GLY A 209 22.21 -5.91 14.89
N ARG A 210 22.68 -6.22 13.67
CA ARG A 210 22.94 -5.21 12.63
C ARG A 210 21.66 -4.86 11.88
N ILE A 211 21.41 -3.57 11.66
CA ILE A 211 20.18 -3.07 11.02
C ILE A 211 20.21 -3.33 9.51
N ALA A 212 19.30 -4.20 9.06
CA ALA A 212 19.01 -4.46 7.66
C ALA A 212 18.12 -3.35 7.07
N GLY A 213 17.16 -2.87 7.85
CA GLY A 213 16.19 -1.88 7.40
C GLY A 213 15.14 -1.52 8.44
N VAL A 214 14.08 -0.86 7.99
CA VAL A 214 12.92 -0.43 8.79
C VAL A 214 11.67 -1.13 8.28
N ASN A 215 10.87 -1.68 9.19
CA ASN A 215 9.65 -2.43 8.87
C ASN A 215 8.56 -1.50 8.32
N VAL A 216 7.89 -1.89 7.24
CA VAL A 216 6.69 -1.21 6.72
C VAL A 216 5.55 -2.23 6.59
N SER A 217 4.48 -2.06 7.36
CA SER A 217 3.34 -2.97 7.41
C SER A 217 2.20 -2.61 6.44
N LYS A 218 2.34 -1.54 5.65
CA LYS A 218 1.20 -0.87 4.97
C LYS A 218 0.89 -1.38 3.55
N ARG A 219 1.45 -2.50 3.11
CA ARG A 219 1.07 -3.11 1.82
C ARG A 219 0.13 -4.29 2.08
N LEU A 220 -1.14 -4.08 1.75
CA LEU A 220 -2.26 -5.00 2.01
C LEU A 220 -2.42 -6.10 0.93
N ASP A 221 -1.59 -6.08 -0.11
CA ASP A 221 -1.81 -6.87 -1.32
C ASP A 221 -1.29 -8.32 -1.23
N GLY A 222 -0.78 -8.76 -0.07
CA GLY A 222 -0.36 -10.14 0.14
C GLY A 222 -0.18 -10.52 1.61
N GLU A 223 -0.86 -11.58 2.06
CA GLU A 223 -0.61 -12.20 3.36
C GLU A 223 0.77 -12.87 3.36
N LEU A 224 1.60 -12.57 4.37
CA LEU A 224 2.90 -13.21 4.66
C LEU A 224 4.01 -13.12 3.58
N VAL A 225 3.70 -12.64 2.37
CA VAL A 225 4.62 -12.59 1.22
C VAL A 225 4.96 -11.15 0.79
N SER A 226 4.33 -10.13 1.39
CA SER A 226 4.41 -8.75 0.90
C SER A 226 4.77 -7.72 1.98
N PHE A 227 5.74 -8.04 2.84
CA PHE A 227 6.29 -7.03 3.74
C PHE A 227 7.58 -6.45 3.19
N PHE A 228 7.59 -5.12 3.17
CA PHE A 228 8.65 -4.33 2.59
C PHE A 228 9.49 -3.78 3.73
N LEU A 229 10.80 -3.95 3.62
CA LEU A 229 11.73 -3.24 4.49
C LEU A 229 12.33 -2.09 3.69
N VAL A 230 12.37 -0.92 4.31
CA VAL A 230 13.14 0.21 3.81
C VAL A 230 14.61 -0.09 4.10
N PRO A 231 15.48 -0.19 3.08
CA PRO A 231 16.89 -0.48 3.30
C PRO A 231 17.56 0.53 4.23
N ALA A 232 18.47 0.05 5.08
CA ALA A 232 19.19 0.90 6.03
C ALA A 232 19.94 2.07 5.38
N ARG A 233 20.28 2.01 4.09
CA ARG A 233 20.94 3.10 3.36
C ARG A 233 20.14 4.42 3.38
N PHE A 234 18.81 4.34 3.27
CA PHE A 234 17.96 5.53 3.29
C PHE A 234 17.87 6.11 4.70
N VAL A 235 17.99 5.26 5.73
CA VAL A 235 18.14 5.71 7.12
C VAL A 235 19.44 6.49 7.30
N VAL A 236 20.56 5.99 6.76
CA VAL A 236 21.86 6.68 6.80
C VAL A 236 21.77 8.05 6.11
N GLU A 237 21.19 8.11 4.91
CA GLU A 237 21.02 9.36 4.16
C GLU A 237 20.17 10.38 4.92
N LEU A 238 19.06 9.94 5.51
CA LEU A 238 18.18 10.80 6.30
C LEU A 238 18.84 11.29 7.60
N LEU A 239 19.58 10.42 8.30
CA LEU A 239 20.34 10.81 9.50
C LEU A 239 21.45 11.81 9.17
N ASN A 240 22.17 11.61 8.06
CA ASN A 240 23.20 12.55 7.61
C ASN A 240 22.61 13.92 7.27
N LYS A 241 21.41 13.97 6.67
CA LYS A 241 20.67 15.21 6.43
C LYS A 241 20.36 15.94 7.74
N VAL A 242 19.87 15.22 8.75
CA VAL A 242 19.59 15.79 10.08
C VAL A 242 20.87 16.31 10.74
N ALA A 243 21.96 15.54 10.69
CA ALA A 243 23.25 15.93 11.25
C ALA A 243 23.81 17.21 10.58
N ALA A 244 23.69 17.31 9.26
CA ALA A 244 24.09 18.50 8.50
C ALA A 244 23.26 19.74 8.89
N GLN A 245 21.94 19.59 9.02
CA GLN A 245 21.05 20.68 9.43
C GLN A 245 21.37 21.18 10.85
N GLN A 246 21.63 20.26 11.78
CA GLN A 246 22.02 20.58 13.16
C GLN A 246 23.38 21.30 13.20
N SER A 247 24.36 20.82 12.42
CA SER A 247 25.69 21.41 12.35
C SER A 247 25.67 22.85 11.81
N GLN A 248 24.75 23.15 10.90
CA GLN A 248 24.58 24.49 10.33
C GLN A 248 23.82 25.46 11.26
N LYS A 249 23.41 25.03 12.47
CA LYS A 249 22.50 25.76 13.38
C LYS A 249 21.26 26.32 12.67
N LYS A 250 20.86 25.70 11.55
CA LYS A 250 19.67 26.08 10.82
C LYS A 250 18.49 25.66 11.69
N LYS A 251 17.65 26.61 12.07
CA LYS A 251 16.39 26.29 12.76
C LYS A 251 15.66 25.28 11.87
N ILE A 252 15.33 24.11 12.44
CA ILE A 252 14.58 23.08 11.72
C ILE A 252 13.28 23.75 11.26
N ASP A 253 13.12 23.84 9.95
CA ASP A 253 11.93 24.43 9.37
C ASP A 253 10.76 23.52 9.72
N LYS A 254 9.77 24.06 10.44
CA LYS A 254 8.61 23.28 10.87
C LYS A 254 7.58 23.14 9.74
N ASP A 255 7.81 23.77 8.58
CA ASP A 255 6.97 23.58 7.40
C ASP A 255 7.32 22.30 6.64
N PHE A 256 6.96 21.17 7.24
CA PHE A 256 7.09 19.87 6.57
C PHE A 256 6.17 19.78 5.34
N ASN A 257 5.12 20.58 5.19
CA ASN A 257 4.27 20.52 4.00
C ASN A 257 5.05 20.93 2.73
N ALA A 258 5.86 21.98 2.83
CA ALA A 258 6.71 22.42 1.73
C ALA A 258 7.76 21.36 1.37
N GLU A 259 8.40 20.76 2.37
CA GLU A 259 9.39 19.70 2.16
C GLU A 259 8.77 18.46 1.50
N VAL A 260 7.63 17.99 2.01
CA VAL A 260 6.88 16.88 1.42
C VAL A 260 6.47 17.21 -0.01
N GLY A 261 5.93 18.41 -0.27
CA GLY A 261 5.54 18.85 -1.60
C GLY A 261 6.70 18.81 -2.61
N GLN A 262 7.88 19.28 -2.20
CA GLN A 262 9.09 19.25 -3.04
C GLN A 262 9.52 17.81 -3.37
N GLN A 263 9.54 16.91 -2.38
CA GLN A 263 9.87 15.50 -2.60
C GLN A 263 8.91 14.85 -3.59
N LEU A 264 7.60 15.10 -3.45
CA LEU A 264 6.58 14.58 -4.35
C LEU A 264 6.72 15.13 -5.78
N ILE A 265 6.99 16.43 -5.94
CA ILE A 265 7.25 17.04 -7.26
C ILE A 265 8.50 16.46 -7.92
N ALA A 266 9.58 16.27 -7.16
CA ALA A 266 10.80 15.68 -7.68
C ALA A 266 10.57 14.23 -8.15
N HIS A 267 9.88 13.42 -7.33
CA HIS A 267 9.56 12.05 -7.68
C HIS A 267 8.66 11.94 -8.92
N GLN A 268 7.59 12.74 -9.01
CA GLN A 268 6.71 12.65 -10.18
C GLN A 268 7.42 13.03 -11.47
N SER A 269 8.40 13.95 -11.44
CA SER A 269 9.20 14.29 -12.62
C SER A 269 10.02 13.10 -13.09
N VAL A 270 10.70 12.40 -12.17
CA VAL A 270 11.48 11.20 -12.50
C VAL A 270 10.56 10.09 -13.01
N MET A 271 9.45 9.85 -12.32
CA MET A 271 8.46 8.84 -12.69
C MET A 271 7.90 9.10 -14.09
N VAL A 272 7.43 10.32 -14.36
CA VAL A 272 6.84 10.67 -15.66
C VAL A 272 7.91 10.64 -16.74
N ASN A 273 9.10 11.20 -16.53
CA ASN A 273 10.15 11.14 -17.55
C ASN A 273 10.51 9.69 -17.91
N LYS A 274 10.69 8.81 -16.93
CA LYS A 274 10.92 7.39 -17.17
C LYS A 274 9.75 6.70 -17.87
N LEU A 275 8.52 7.13 -17.60
CA LEU A 275 7.33 6.68 -18.33
C LEU A 275 7.28 7.21 -19.77
N LEU A 276 7.87 8.37 -20.05
CA LEU A 276 7.81 8.99 -21.38
C LEU A 276 9.03 8.71 -22.25
N GLU A 277 10.13 8.19 -21.68
CA GLU A 277 11.35 7.79 -22.39
C GLU A 277 11.10 6.73 -23.48
N THR A 278 10.16 5.82 -23.24
CA THR A 278 9.75 4.80 -24.21
C THR A 278 8.29 4.99 -24.62
N PRO A 279 7.96 4.81 -25.92
CA PRO A 279 6.58 4.86 -26.39
C PRO A 279 5.69 3.90 -25.60
N LEU A 280 4.45 4.31 -25.33
CA LEU A 280 3.45 3.43 -24.73
C LEU A 280 3.28 2.20 -25.63
N SER A 281 3.28 1.00 -25.03
CA SER A 281 2.91 -0.19 -25.78
C SER A 281 1.42 -0.12 -26.13
N VAL A 282 1.02 -0.79 -27.20
CA VAL A 282 -0.37 -0.70 -27.67
C VAL A 282 -0.94 -2.09 -27.75
N LYS A 283 -2.13 -2.30 -27.18
CA LYS A 283 -2.85 -3.57 -27.24
C LYS A 283 -4.13 -3.44 -28.06
N ALA A 284 -4.48 -4.52 -28.74
CA ALA A 284 -5.76 -4.60 -29.42
C ALA A 284 -6.88 -4.81 -28.40
N LEU A 285 -7.95 -4.04 -28.52
CA LEU A 285 -9.19 -4.21 -27.77
C LEU A 285 -10.35 -4.05 -28.76
N GLY A 286 -10.81 -5.17 -29.31
CA GLY A 286 -11.74 -5.18 -30.43
C GLY A 286 -11.12 -4.54 -31.70
N PRO A 287 -11.84 -3.64 -32.39
CA PRO A 287 -11.33 -2.92 -33.57
C PRO A 287 -10.41 -1.73 -33.21
N TYR A 288 -10.09 -1.53 -31.93
CA TYR A 288 -9.26 -0.43 -31.47
C TYR A 288 -7.89 -0.91 -30.98
N ARG A 289 -6.93 0.01 -31.03
CA ARG A 289 -5.63 -0.09 -30.41
C ARG A 289 -5.58 0.90 -29.25
N VAL A 290 -5.32 0.41 -28.06
CA VAL A 290 -5.31 1.20 -26.84
C VAL A 290 -3.92 1.23 -26.21
N PRO A 291 -3.45 2.39 -25.75
CA PRO A 291 -2.17 2.51 -25.08
C PRO A 291 -2.21 1.80 -23.73
N VAL A 292 -1.31 0.85 -23.57
CA VAL A 292 -0.98 0.21 -22.31
C VAL A 292 0.49 0.44 -22.02
N ARG A 293 0.92 0.12 -20.80
CA ARG A 293 2.35 0.05 -20.51
C ARG A 293 2.61 -1.12 -19.61
N GLU A 294 2.67 -2.30 -20.20
CA GLU A 294 3.11 -3.48 -19.45
C GLU A 294 4.60 -3.38 -19.20
N SER A 295 4.95 -3.22 -17.93
CA SER A 295 6.30 -3.16 -17.43
C SER A 295 6.30 -3.78 -16.04
N GLU A 296 7.46 -3.98 -15.45
CA GLU A 296 7.54 -4.43 -14.06
C GLU A 296 6.79 -3.52 -13.09
N GLN A 297 6.63 -2.24 -13.42
CA GLN A 297 5.99 -1.23 -12.58
C GLN A 297 4.47 -1.06 -12.79
N MET A 298 3.90 -1.60 -13.89
CA MET A 298 2.49 -1.39 -14.28
C MET A 298 1.90 -2.68 -14.83
N ARG A 299 0.82 -3.16 -14.19
CA ARG A 299 0.14 -4.41 -14.56
C ARG A 299 -1.26 -4.18 -15.08
N CYS A 300 -1.63 -4.90 -16.12
CA CYS A 300 -2.93 -4.85 -16.75
C CYS A 300 -3.73 -6.14 -16.49
N TRP A 301 -4.99 -5.99 -16.11
CA TRP A 301 -5.94 -7.08 -15.89
C TRP A 301 -7.15 -6.92 -16.78
N GLY A 302 -7.49 -7.97 -17.53
CA GLY A 302 -8.67 -8.04 -18.38
C GLY A 302 -9.86 -8.67 -17.66
N ARG A 303 -11.06 -8.15 -17.90
CA ARG A 303 -12.33 -8.78 -17.50
C ARG A 303 -13.34 -8.59 -18.61
N SER A 304 -14.21 -9.57 -18.83
CA SER A 304 -15.31 -9.47 -19.78
C SER A 304 -16.60 -9.94 -19.14
N ASN A 305 -17.72 -9.34 -19.52
CA ASN A 305 -19.05 -9.79 -19.13
C ASN A 305 -19.73 -10.64 -20.23
N ALA A 306 -18.97 -11.12 -21.22
CA ALA A 306 -19.47 -11.92 -22.33
C ALA A 306 -20.28 -13.12 -21.83
N LYS A 307 -21.61 -13.01 -21.94
CA LYS A 307 -22.58 -14.07 -21.70
C LYS A 307 -23.42 -14.27 -22.97
N PRO A 308 -23.89 -15.50 -23.25
CA PRO A 308 -24.72 -15.78 -24.43
C PRO A 308 -25.93 -14.86 -24.52
N ASP A 309 -26.65 -14.65 -23.40
CA ASP A 309 -27.92 -13.93 -23.37
C ASP A 309 -27.79 -12.42 -23.08
N ALA A 310 -26.57 -11.90 -22.94
CA ALA A 310 -26.37 -10.48 -22.64
C ALA A 310 -26.67 -9.60 -23.87
N PRO A 311 -27.46 -8.52 -23.75
CA PRO A 311 -27.82 -7.66 -24.89
C PRO A 311 -26.64 -6.84 -25.45
N PHE A 312 -25.55 -6.72 -24.69
CA PHE A 312 -24.29 -6.08 -25.06
C PHE A 312 -23.13 -6.78 -24.34
N GLU A 313 -21.93 -6.66 -24.91
CA GLU A 313 -20.68 -7.13 -24.30
C GLU A 313 -19.80 -5.96 -23.93
N VAL A 314 -19.10 -6.12 -22.82
CA VAL A 314 -18.17 -5.17 -22.24
C VAL A 314 -16.86 -5.90 -21.96
N ASP A 315 -15.82 -5.47 -22.65
CA ASP A 315 -14.45 -5.91 -22.45
C ASP A 315 -13.70 -4.78 -21.73
N GLN A 316 -13.26 -5.05 -20.51
CA GLN A 316 -12.53 -4.11 -19.66
C GLN A 316 -11.07 -4.50 -19.53
N MET A 317 -10.20 -3.51 -19.62
CA MET A 317 -8.78 -3.64 -19.30
C MET A 317 -8.40 -2.57 -18.27
N ASN A 318 -7.91 -3.00 -17.11
CA ASN A 318 -7.46 -2.12 -16.04
C ASN A 318 -5.95 -2.27 -15.86
N CYS A 319 -5.20 -1.24 -16.20
CA CYS A 319 -3.78 -1.15 -15.92
C CYS A 319 -3.54 -0.23 -14.71
N GLN A 320 -2.77 -0.68 -13.73
CA GLN A 320 -2.45 0.13 -12.56
C GLN A 320 -0.99 -0.07 -12.15
N MET A 321 -0.36 1.03 -11.72
CA MET A 321 0.97 0.98 -11.13
C MET A 321 0.95 0.24 -9.80
N GLU A 322 1.92 -0.64 -9.58
CA GLU A 322 2.03 -1.40 -8.33
C GLU A 322 2.54 -0.53 -7.17
N SER A 323 3.16 0.62 -7.40
CA SER A 323 3.66 1.50 -6.34
C SER A 323 2.85 2.79 -6.25
N ALA A 324 2.55 3.22 -5.03
CA ALA A 324 2.01 4.53 -4.73
C ALA A 324 2.70 5.08 -3.48
N ILE A 325 2.95 6.39 -3.46
CA ILE A 325 3.55 7.08 -2.33
C ILE A 325 2.44 7.49 -1.37
N TYR A 326 2.57 7.07 -0.12
CA TYR A 326 1.66 7.48 0.94
C TYR A 326 1.91 8.93 1.35
N VAL A 327 0.85 9.74 1.44
CA VAL A 327 0.96 11.12 1.92
C VAL A 327 0.26 11.30 3.26
N SER A 328 -1.03 10.94 3.36
CA SER A 328 -1.82 11.04 4.60
C SER A 328 -3.16 10.33 4.52
N GLY A 329 -3.50 9.50 5.50
CA GLY A 329 -4.78 8.77 5.58
C GLY A 329 -5.05 7.94 4.32
N GLN A 330 -6.01 8.38 3.51
CA GLN A 330 -6.35 7.76 2.22
C GLN A 330 -5.69 8.43 1.01
N LEU A 331 -4.85 9.46 1.22
CA LEU A 331 -4.19 10.20 0.16
C LEU A 331 -2.90 9.50 -0.24
N GLN A 332 -2.83 9.14 -1.51
CA GLN A 332 -1.64 8.57 -2.15
C GLN A 332 -1.37 9.31 -3.45
N THR A 333 -0.09 9.40 -3.83
CA THR A 333 0.40 10.10 -5.03
C THR A 333 1.41 9.25 -5.77
N GLY A 334 1.86 9.69 -6.95
CA GLY A 334 2.87 8.96 -7.72
C GLY A 334 2.36 7.65 -8.30
N ASN A 335 1.06 7.59 -8.59
CA ASN A 335 0.45 6.44 -9.25
C ASN A 335 -0.33 6.89 -10.50
N ILE A 336 -0.21 6.07 -11.53
CA ILE A 336 -0.95 6.21 -12.78
C ILE A 336 -1.83 4.97 -12.92
N ALA A 337 -3.09 5.18 -13.26
CA ALA A 337 -4.02 4.12 -13.59
C ALA A 337 -4.64 4.40 -14.96
N ILE A 338 -4.80 3.34 -15.74
CA ILE A 338 -5.40 3.40 -17.06
C ILE A 338 -6.52 2.36 -17.10
N ARG A 339 -7.70 2.77 -17.55
CA ARG A 339 -8.84 1.89 -17.76
C ARG A 339 -9.34 2.05 -19.19
N HIS A 340 -9.51 0.94 -19.88
CA HIS A 340 -10.20 0.87 -21.15
C HIS A 340 -11.45 0.01 -20.99
N THR A 341 -12.56 0.49 -21.53
CA THR A 341 -13.84 -0.21 -21.58
C THR A 341 -14.32 -0.19 -23.01
N PHE A 342 -14.25 -1.34 -23.68
CA PHE A 342 -14.82 -1.53 -25.00
C PHE A 342 -16.21 -2.14 -24.84
N THR A 343 -17.22 -1.48 -25.40
CA THR A 343 -18.61 -1.93 -25.33
C THR A 343 -19.15 -2.12 -26.74
N ARG A 344 -19.78 -3.27 -26.99
CA ARG A 344 -20.43 -3.59 -28.28
C ARG A 344 -21.85 -4.09 -28.07
N SER A 345 -22.76 -3.60 -28.89
CA SER A 345 -24.14 -4.09 -28.91
C SER A 345 -24.20 -5.48 -29.57
N LYS A 346 -24.95 -6.42 -28.98
CA LYS A 346 -25.43 -7.61 -29.70
C LYS A 346 -26.80 -7.34 -30.29
N ASN A 347 -27.74 -6.97 -29.41
CA ASN A 347 -29.17 -6.91 -29.72
C ASN A 347 -29.81 -5.54 -29.39
N LEU A 348 -29.02 -4.55 -28.92
CA LEU A 348 -29.53 -3.19 -28.70
C LEU A 348 -29.56 -2.40 -30.00
N ASP A 349 -30.65 -1.68 -30.22
CA ASP A 349 -30.75 -0.66 -31.24
C ASP A 349 -29.84 0.54 -30.92
N THR A 350 -29.62 1.39 -31.92
CA THR A 350 -28.70 2.53 -31.84
C THR A 350 -29.07 3.53 -30.75
N LEU A 351 -30.36 3.79 -30.50
CA LEU A 351 -30.79 4.77 -29.50
C LEU A 351 -30.56 4.24 -28.09
N ARG A 352 -30.96 2.99 -27.82
CA ARG A 352 -30.71 2.32 -26.53
C ARG A 352 -29.22 2.20 -26.25
N PHE A 353 -28.42 1.87 -27.27
CA PHE A 353 -26.97 1.80 -27.14
C PHE A 353 -26.35 3.17 -26.84
N SER A 354 -26.73 4.21 -27.59
CA SER A 354 -26.25 5.58 -27.36
C SER A 354 -26.57 6.09 -25.95
N HIS A 355 -27.78 5.81 -25.44
CA HIS A 355 -28.18 6.14 -24.08
C HIS A 355 -27.33 5.41 -23.02
N LEU A 356 -27.06 4.11 -23.23
CA LEU A 356 -26.20 3.30 -22.35
C LEU A 356 -24.78 3.89 -22.27
N ILE A 357 -24.16 4.16 -23.42
CA ILE A 357 -22.79 4.69 -23.49
C ILE A 357 -22.72 6.09 -22.88
N SER A 358 -23.71 6.95 -23.16
CA SER A 358 -23.77 8.32 -22.62
C SER A 358 -23.89 8.32 -21.10
N ASN A 359 -24.73 7.46 -20.53
CA ASN A 359 -24.87 7.33 -19.08
C ASN A 359 -23.62 6.74 -18.42
N SER A 360 -23.01 5.73 -19.05
CA SER A 360 -21.73 5.17 -18.60
C SER A 360 -20.63 6.23 -18.54
N PHE A 361 -20.51 7.05 -19.60
CA PHE A 361 -19.50 8.11 -19.67
C PHE A 361 -19.76 9.21 -18.63
N LYS A 362 -21.02 9.67 -18.50
CA LYS A 362 -21.40 10.68 -17.51
C LYS A 362 -21.07 10.22 -16.09
N SER A 363 -21.44 8.98 -15.74
CA SER A 363 -21.17 8.40 -14.42
C SER A 363 -19.67 8.39 -14.08
N GLN A 364 -18.82 8.08 -15.06
CA GLN A 364 -17.36 8.07 -14.88
C GLN A 364 -16.78 9.47 -14.60
N VAL A 365 -17.30 10.50 -15.29
CA VAL A 365 -16.86 11.89 -15.12
C VAL A 365 -17.36 12.48 -13.79
N THR A 366 -18.61 12.19 -13.39
CA THR A 366 -19.21 12.75 -12.18
C THR A 366 -18.89 11.97 -10.90
N GLY A 367 -18.34 10.77 -10.99
CA GLY A 367 -18.13 9.83 -9.88
C GLY A 367 -17.02 10.18 -8.87
N GLY A 368 -16.63 11.46 -8.76
CA GLY A 368 -15.54 11.90 -7.90
C GLY A 368 -15.98 12.25 -6.48
N ASN A 369 -15.51 11.49 -5.48
CA ASN A 369 -15.66 11.77 -4.05
C ASN A 369 -15.28 13.23 -3.69
N LYS A 370 -16.11 13.86 -2.85
CA LYS A 370 -15.78 15.11 -2.14
C LYS A 370 -14.61 14.85 -1.18
N ASP A 371 -13.38 14.95 -1.69
CA ASP A 371 -12.18 14.93 -0.87
C ASP A 371 -11.84 16.37 -0.47
N VAL A 372 -11.92 16.65 0.84
CA VAL A 372 -11.65 17.97 1.42
C VAL A 372 -10.21 18.43 1.17
N ARG A 373 -9.29 17.49 0.91
CA ARG A 373 -7.86 17.76 0.68
C ARG A 373 -7.57 18.28 -0.73
N LEU A 374 -8.52 18.13 -1.66
CA LEU A 374 -8.42 18.55 -3.05
C LEU A 374 -9.35 19.73 -3.34
N SER A 375 -9.08 20.47 -4.41
CA SER A 375 -10.01 21.44 -4.96
C SER A 375 -11.23 20.75 -5.59
N ALA A 376 -12.26 21.54 -5.90
CA ALA A 376 -13.26 21.12 -6.86
C ALA A 376 -12.58 20.80 -8.20
N ALA A 377 -13.13 19.82 -8.92
CA ALA A 377 -12.63 19.47 -10.24
C ALA A 377 -12.98 20.58 -11.24
N SER A 378 -11.97 21.06 -11.95
CA SER A 378 -12.15 21.89 -13.13
C SER A 378 -12.04 20.99 -14.35
N CYS A 379 -13.16 20.80 -15.06
CA CYS A 379 -13.23 19.91 -16.21
C CYS A 379 -13.44 20.72 -17.50
N THR A 380 -12.65 20.43 -18.52
CA THR A 380 -12.81 20.95 -19.88
C THR A 380 -13.22 19.81 -20.79
N GLU A 381 -14.20 20.05 -21.66
CA GLU A 381 -14.72 19.07 -22.61
C GLU A 381 -14.48 19.55 -24.03
N GLU A 382 -13.91 18.67 -24.86
CA GLU A 382 -13.64 18.95 -26.28
C GLU A 382 -13.86 17.70 -27.13
N PHE A 383 -14.22 17.91 -28.41
CA PHE A 383 -14.18 16.85 -29.42
C PHE A 383 -12.83 16.87 -30.10
N VAL A 384 -12.06 15.81 -29.93
CA VAL A 384 -10.70 15.67 -30.46
C VAL A 384 -10.69 14.63 -31.58
N LYS A 385 -10.00 14.93 -32.67
CA LYS A 385 -9.77 13.99 -33.77
C LYS A 385 -8.28 13.77 -33.89
N ASN A 386 -7.84 12.52 -33.72
CA ASN A 386 -6.48 12.13 -34.05
C ASN A 386 -6.44 11.54 -35.47
N GLN A 387 -5.31 10.97 -35.88
CA GLN A 387 -5.12 10.47 -37.25
C GLN A 387 -6.11 9.37 -37.66
N SER A 388 -6.74 8.66 -36.71
CA SER A 388 -7.58 7.49 -37.00
C SER A 388 -8.94 7.45 -36.29
N LEU A 389 -9.17 8.31 -35.30
CA LEU A 389 -10.36 8.23 -34.44
C LEU A 389 -10.84 9.61 -33.99
N SER A 390 -12.16 9.82 -34.09
CA SER A 390 -12.86 10.97 -33.48
C SER A 390 -13.38 10.58 -32.10
N MET A 391 -13.01 11.36 -31.09
CA MET A 391 -13.34 11.09 -29.69
C MET A 391 -13.88 12.35 -29.00
N ARG A 392 -14.80 12.15 -28.07
CA ARG A 392 -15.12 13.13 -27.04
C ARG A 392 -14.11 12.97 -25.91
N ALA A 393 -13.42 14.03 -25.53
CA ALA A 393 -12.44 14.04 -24.44
C ALA A 393 -12.89 15.00 -23.33
N VAL A 394 -12.81 14.54 -22.08
CA VAL A 394 -13.05 15.37 -20.89
C VAL A 394 -11.81 15.31 -20.01
N LEU A 395 -11.14 16.44 -19.85
CA LEU A 395 -9.97 16.59 -19.00
C LEU A 395 -10.37 17.29 -17.71
N CYS A 396 -10.24 16.59 -16.58
CA CYS A 396 -10.52 17.12 -15.26
C CYS A 396 -9.22 17.27 -14.46
N VAL A 397 -9.04 18.43 -13.83
CA VAL A 397 -7.89 18.75 -12.98
C VAL A 397 -8.36 19.13 -11.58
N ARG A 398 -7.69 18.60 -10.56
CA ARG A 398 -7.91 18.92 -9.14
C ARG A 398 -6.59 19.29 -8.49
N ALA A 399 -6.53 20.43 -7.82
CA ALA A 399 -5.34 20.90 -7.12
C ALA A 399 -5.30 20.37 -5.68
N TYR A 400 -4.10 20.08 -5.18
CA TYR A 400 -3.89 19.76 -3.76
C TYR A 400 -3.88 21.04 -2.93
N ARG A 401 -4.69 21.10 -1.87
CA ARG A 401 -4.79 22.32 -1.05
C ARG A 401 -3.53 22.61 -0.23
N LYS A 402 -2.85 21.56 0.25
CA LYS A 402 -1.65 21.67 1.08
C LYS A 402 -0.33 21.66 0.29
N PHE A 403 -0.36 21.23 -0.97
CA PHE A 403 0.84 21.07 -1.79
C PHE A 403 0.70 21.86 -3.09
N SER A 404 1.32 23.04 -3.13
CA SER A 404 1.32 23.88 -4.32
C SER A 404 2.02 23.17 -5.48
N GLY A 405 1.45 23.28 -6.69
CA GLY A 405 2.02 22.70 -7.91
C GLY A 405 1.73 21.22 -8.15
N LEU A 406 1.06 20.53 -7.22
CA LEU A 406 0.59 19.15 -7.41
C LEU A 406 -0.89 19.11 -7.78
N TYR A 407 -1.21 18.24 -8.74
CA TYR A 407 -2.54 18.07 -9.28
C TYR A 407 -2.87 16.59 -9.50
N ASP A 408 -4.14 16.24 -9.33
CA ASP A 408 -4.71 15.05 -9.92
C ASP A 408 -5.30 15.41 -11.28
N VAL A 409 -4.83 14.71 -12.31
CA VAL A 409 -5.27 14.89 -13.68
C VAL A 409 -5.95 13.61 -14.14
N THR A 410 -7.22 13.72 -14.50
CA THR A 410 -7.99 12.61 -15.07
C THR A 410 -8.45 13.00 -16.47
N LEU A 411 -8.12 12.18 -17.45
CA LEU A 411 -8.61 12.32 -18.81
C LEU A 411 -9.56 11.15 -19.11
N PHE A 412 -10.78 11.49 -19.52
CA PHE A 412 -11.77 10.56 -20.04
C PHE A 412 -11.89 10.73 -21.55
N THR A 413 -12.02 9.64 -22.28
CA THR A 413 -12.28 9.66 -23.72
C THR A 413 -13.39 8.68 -24.07
N ALA A 414 -14.20 9.02 -25.06
CA ALA A 414 -15.19 8.14 -25.64
C ALA A 414 -15.15 8.25 -27.16
N SER A 415 -15.06 7.11 -27.85
CA SER A 415 -15.09 7.08 -29.31
C SER A 415 -16.49 7.44 -29.83
N THR A 416 -16.53 8.16 -30.96
CA THR A 416 -17.76 8.67 -31.60
C THR A 416 -17.93 8.21 -33.05
N ASP A 417 -17.13 7.22 -33.44
CA ASP A 417 -16.97 6.73 -34.81
C ASP A 417 -18.02 5.68 -35.22
N GLN A 418 -18.63 4.98 -34.27
CA GLN A 418 -19.54 3.86 -34.52
C GLN A 418 -20.83 4.00 -33.72
N SER A 419 -21.94 3.51 -34.28
CA SER A 419 -23.28 3.62 -33.68
C SER A 419 -23.67 2.44 -32.77
N ARG A 420 -22.93 1.33 -32.85
CA ARG A 420 -23.17 0.08 -32.09
C ARG A 420 -21.96 -0.42 -31.30
N MET A 421 -20.87 0.34 -31.31
CA MET A 421 -19.64 0.05 -30.58
C MET A 421 -19.08 1.35 -30.03
N SER A 422 -18.47 1.31 -28.85
CA SER A 422 -17.80 2.48 -28.28
C SER A 422 -16.61 2.02 -27.44
N LEU A 423 -15.49 2.71 -27.63
CA LEU A 423 -14.33 2.60 -26.75
C LEU A 423 -14.34 3.79 -25.80
N GLN A 424 -14.41 3.51 -24.50
CA GLN A 424 -14.19 4.49 -23.45
C GLN A 424 -12.84 4.25 -22.80
N SER A 425 -11.99 5.27 -22.73
CA SER A 425 -10.70 5.18 -22.06
C SER A 425 -10.58 6.23 -20.98
N ARG A 426 -9.87 5.89 -19.91
CA ARG A 426 -9.63 6.76 -18.77
C ARG A 426 -8.17 6.61 -18.36
N ILE A 427 -7.49 7.73 -18.16
CA ILE A 427 -6.18 7.77 -17.50
C ILE A 427 -6.27 8.70 -16.29
N ASP A 428 -5.86 8.21 -15.13
CA ASP A 428 -5.74 8.95 -13.89
C ASP A 428 -4.26 9.07 -13.53
N ALA A 429 -3.76 10.30 -13.42
CA ALA A 429 -2.43 10.60 -12.90
C ALA A 429 -2.58 11.36 -11.59
N ARG A 430 -2.09 10.79 -10.48
CA ARG A 430 -2.25 11.39 -9.15
C ARG A 430 -0.97 12.04 -8.64
N GLY A 431 -1.10 13.27 -8.14
CA GLY A 431 0.02 14.05 -7.59
C GLY A 431 1.12 14.32 -8.62
N VAL A 432 0.74 14.80 -9.81
CA VAL A 432 1.66 15.21 -10.87
C VAL A 432 1.69 16.73 -11.00
N SER A 433 2.76 17.28 -11.59
CA SER A 433 2.75 18.68 -11.99
C SER A 433 1.75 18.89 -13.13
N TYR A 434 1.23 20.12 -13.26
CA TYR A 434 0.28 20.45 -14.33
C TYR A 434 0.89 20.15 -15.72
N GLU A 435 2.15 20.53 -15.93
CA GLU A 435 2.85 20.29 -17.19
C GLU A 435 2.96 18.79 -17.51
N ASN A 436 3.39 17.97 -16.55
CA ASN A 436 3.51 16.53 -16.76
C ASN A 436 2.15 15.86 -16.94
N GLY A 437 1.11 16.33 -16.23
CA GLY A 437 -0.26 15.89 -16.45
C GLY A 437 -0.72 16.14 -17.88
N MET A 438 -0.49 17.35 -18.41
CA MET A 438 -0.83 17.68 -19.80
C MET A 438 -0.01 16.87 -20.83
N ARG A 439 1.28 16.64 -20.57
CA ARG A 439 2.15 15.78 -21.41
C ARG A 439 1.60 14.35 -21.50
N LEU A 440 1.24 13.77 -20.35
CA LEU A 440 0.63 12.44 -20.28
C LEU A 440 -0.70 12.37 -21.04
N SER A 441 -1.58 13.36 -20.84
CA SER A 441 -2.87 13.43 -21.54
C SER A 441 -2.72 13.50 -23.05
N ARG A 442 -1.81 14.33 -23.57
CA ARG A 442 -1.54 14.44 -25.02
C ARG A 442 -1.02 13.13 -25.60
N LEU A 443 -0.06 12.50 -24.94
CA LEU A 443 0.50 11.23 -25.40
C LEU A 443 -0.53 10.11 -25.38
N PHE A 444 -1.37 10.06 -24.35
CA PHE A 444 -2.47 9.11 -24.27
C PHE A 444 -3.47 9.29 -25.43
N LEU A 445 -3.90 10.52 -25.71
CA LEU A 445 -4.82 10.83 -26.83
C LEU A 445 -4.25 10.45 -28.20
N ASN A 446 -2.96 10.69 -28.41
CA ASN A 446 -2.28 10.38 -29.67
C ASN A 446 -2.05 8.88 -29.87
N SER A 447 -2.04 8.10 -28.79
CA SER A 447 -1.73 6.66 -28.85
C SER A 447 -2.95 5.76 -29.02
N ILE A 448 -4.18 6.29 -28.84
CA ILE A 448 -5.41 5.55 -29.13
C ILE A 448 -5.64 5.57 -30.64
N ALA A 449 -5.84 4.40 -31.25
CA ALA A 449 -6.07 4.32 -32.70
C ALA A 449 -7.07 3.22 -33.06
N THR A 450 -7.52 3.18 -34.31
CA THR A 450 -8.23 2.03 -34.87
C THR A 450 -7.22 1.01 -35.44
N THR A 451 -7.56 -0.28 -35.45
CA THR A 451 -6.68 -1.34 -35.98
C THR A 451 -6.47 -1.26 -37.49
N THR A 452 -7.33 -0.53 -38.21
CA THR A 452 -7.24 -0.32 -39.67
C THR A 452 -6.23 0.76 -40.08
N GLY A 453 -5.57 1.42 -39.12
CA GLY A 453 -4.50 2.38 -39.37
C GLY A 453 -3.13 1.73 -39.56
N THR A 454 -2.91 1.07 -40.70
CA THR A 454 -1.55 0.79 -41.22
C THR A 454 -1.34 1.50 -42.56
N LYS A 455 -0.63 2.65 -42.45
CA LYS A 455 0.07 3.51 -43.44
C LYS A 455 -0.74 4.21 -44.55
N PRO A 456 -0.27 5.41 -44.99
CA PRO A 456 -0.91 6.26 -46.00
C PRO A 456 -0.89 5.64 -47.40
#